data_AF-A0A1W9W835-F1
#
_entry.id   AF-A0A1W9W835-F1
#
_cell.length_a   1.000
_cell.length_b   1.000
_cell.length_c   1.000
_cell.angle_alpha   90.00
_cell.angle_beta   90.00
_cell.angle_gamma   90.00
#
_symmetry.space_group_name_H-M   'P 1'
#
loop_
_entity.id
_entity.type
_entity.pdbx_description
1 polymer ?
#
loop_
_entity_poly.entity_id
_entity_poly.type
_entity_poly.pdbx_seq_one_letter_code
_entity_poly.pdbx_strand_id
1 'polypeptide(L)'
;MTTKDKDRTPVAQILETQCTKCKLPLTHTVVLHNAEGIVERVQCRTCGSEHKYHPEKKKAAKKPVKKPRAKKAKKPTAADIFEQLAQKFQEKKPVPYTM
;
A
#
# COMPACT_ATOMS: atom_id res chain seq x y z
N MET A 1 23.27 15.37 8.48
CA MET A 1 23.77 14.00 8.24
C MET A 1 22.62 13.15 7.68
N THR A 2 22.51 13.19 6.36
CA THR A 2 21.45 12.61 5.53
C THR A 2 21.41 11.08 5.67
N THR A 3 20.21 10.49 5.82
CA THR A 3 20.05 9.02 5.82
C THR A 3 20.35 8.38 4.48
N LYS A 4 20.46 9.19 3.42
CA LYS A 4 20.73 8.74 2.07
C LYS A 4 22.11 8.08 1.94
N ASP A 5 23.04 8.44 2.82
CA ASP A 5 24.39 7.90 2.84
C ASP A 5 24.47 6.48 3.44
N LYS A 6 23.55 6.12 4.35
CA LYS A 6 23.55 4.78 4.98
C LYS A 6 23.21 3.66 3.98
N ASP A 7 22.34 3.96 3.01
CA ASP A 7 21.90 3.02 1.98
C ASP A 7 22.86 2.91 0.78
N ARG A 8 23.92 3.72 0.77
CA ARG A 8 24.96 3.77 -0.28
C ARG A 8 26.27 3.13 0.18
N THR A 9 26.17 2.11 1.03
CA THR A 9 27.32 1.38 1.56
C THR A 9 27.98 0.54 0.47
N PRO A 10 29.33 0.47 0.41
CA PRO A 10 30.03 -0.33 -0.58
C PRO A 10 29.70 -1.83 -0.47
N VAL A 11 29.88 -2.56 -1.58
CA VAL A 11 29.66 -4.02 -1.66
C VAL A 11 30.54 -4.73 -0.62
N ALA A 12 30.05 -5.83 -0.05
CA ALA A 12 30.71 -6.61 1.00
C ALA A 12 30.82 -5.93 2.39
N GLN A 13 30.23 -4.75 2.58
CA GLN A 13 30.09 -4.17 3.91
C GLN A 13 28.97 -4.85 4.71
N ILE A 14 29.14 -4.85 6.04
CA ILE A 14 28.20 -5.43 6.99
C ILE A 14 27.21 -4.34 7.42
N LEU A 15 25.91 -4.66 7.33
CA LEU A 15 24.81 -3.80 7.74
C LEU A 15 23.95 -4.54 8.76
N GLU A 16 23.47 -3.80 9.77
CA GLU A 16 22.49 -4.31 10.73
C GLU A 16 21.08 -3.89 10.29
N THR A 17 20.28 -4.87 9.84
CA THR A 17 18.91 -4.64 9.39
C THR A 17 17.99 -5.80 9.80
N GLN A 18 16.68 -5.57 9.67
CA GLN A 18 15.67 -6.57 9.98
C GLN A 18 15.64 -7.68 8.91
N CYS A 19 15.97 -8.90 9.32
CA CYS A 19 15.87 -10.08 8.44
C CYS A 19 14.41 -10.49 8.26
N THR A 20 13.96 -10.72 7.03
CA THR A 20 12.59 -11.18 6.75
C THR A 20 12.31 -12.61 7.25
N LYS A 21 13.34 -13.47 7.31
CA LYS A 21 13.22 -14.85 7.77
C LYS A 21 13.36 -14.97 9.29
N CYS A 22 14.40 -14.37 9.86
CA CYS A 22 14.66 -14.44 11.31
C CYS A 22 13.81 -13.46 12.12
N LYS A 23 13.21 -12.44 11.49
CA LYS A 23 12.41 -11.37 12.12
C LYS A 23 13.16 -10.56 13.20
N LEU A 24 14.48 -10.69 13.27
CA LEU A 24 15.37 -10.04 14.21
C LEU A 24 16.30 -9.06 13.46
N PRO A 25 16.76 -7.98 14.14
CA PRO A 25 17.83 -7.13 13.61
C PRO A 25 19.15 -7.90 13.69
N LEU A 26 19.67 -8.33 12.55
CA LEU A 26 20.87 -9.15 12.45
C LEU A 26 21.86 -8.54 11.46
N THR A 27 23.08 -9.09 11.44
CA THR A 27 24.12 -8.69 10.51
C THR A 27 23.91 -9.31 9.13
N HIS A 28 23.90 -8.46 8.12
CA HIS A 28 23.71 -8.81 6.73
C HIS A 28 24.88 -8.29 5.89
N THR A 29 25.25 -9.04 4.86
CA THR A 29 26.25 -8.64 3.86
C THR A 29 25.55 -8.15 2.59
N VAL A 30 25.99 -7.01 2.06
CA VAL A 30 25.47 -6.45 0.81
C VAL A 30 25.96 -7.29 -0.38
N VAL A 31 25.03 -7.82 -1.18
CA VAL A 31 25.34 -8.66 -2.36
C VAL A 31 25.22 -7.88 -3.66
N LEU A 32 24.16 -7.08 -3.82
CA LEU A 32 23.86 -6.37 -5.06
C LEU A 32 23.46 -4.92 -4.82
N HIS A 33 23.91 -4.07 -5.74
CA HIS A 33 23.52 -2.67 -5.86
C HIS A 33 22.69 -2.43 -7.12
N ASN A 34 21.77 -1.48 -7.04
CA ASN A 34 21.10 -0.91 -8.22
C ASN A 34 22.05 0.01 -9.00
N ALA A 35 21.70 0.39 -10.24
CA ALA A 35 22.48 1.33 -11.07
C ALA A 35 22.74 2.70 -10.39
N GLU A 36 21.92 3.08 -9.40
CA GLU A 36 22.06 4.30 -8.59
C GLU A 36 23.04 4.15 -7.41
N GLY A 37 23.61 2.95 -7.20
CA GLY A 37 24.51 2.62 -6.10
C GLY A 37 23.82 2.36 -4.76
N ILE A 38 22.52 2.04 -4.79
CA ILE A 38 21.70 1.73 -3.62
C ILE A 38 21.68 0.22 -3.41
N VAL A 39 21.85 -0.23 -2.16
CA VAL A 39 21.74 -1.65 -1.77
C VAL A 39 20.38 -2.21 -2.17
N GLU A 40 20.36 -3.19 -3.07
CA GLU A 40 19.13 -3.87 -3.50
C GLU A 40 18.91 -5.18 -2.75
N ARG A 41 19.97 -5.99 -2.62
CA ARG A 41 19.89 -7.31 -1.98
C ARG A 41 20.97 -7.49 -0.93
N VAL A 42 20.56 -8.13 0.16
CA VAL A 42 21.42 -8.46 1.29
C VAL A 42 21.29 -9.94 1.63
N GLN A 43 22.40 -10.54 2.03
CA GLN A 43 22.47 -11.91 2.53
C GLN A 43 22.64 -11.89 4.04
N CYS A 44 21.79 -12.61 4.76
CA CYS A 44 21.89 -12.71 6.21
C CYS A 44 23.01 -13.67 6.62
N ARG A 45 23.88 -13.28 7.54
CA ARG A 45 24.97 -14.17 8.01
C ARG A 45 24.51 -15.29 8.93
N THR A 46 23.33 -15.15 9.55
CA THR A 46 22.82 -16.13 10.52
C THR A 46 21.99 -17.22 9.88
N CYS A 47 21.14 -16.89 8.90
CA CYS A 47 20.29 -17.86 8.20
C CYS A 47 20.73 -18.12 6.75
N GLY A 48 21.78 -17.45 6.26
CA GLY A 48 22.30 -17.59 4.90
C GLY A 48 21.38 -17.06 3.80
N SER A 49 20.19 -16.56 4.13
CA SER A 49 19.20 -16.20 3.11
C SER A 49 19.43 -14.85 2.48
N GLU A 50 19.34 -14.81 1.16
CA GLU A 50 19.24 -13.58 0.38
C GLU A 50 17.82 -13.03 0.43
N HIS A 51 17.70 -11.74 0.73
CA HIS A 51 16.44 -11.04 0.61
C HIS A 51 16.65 -9.60 0.15
N LYS A 52 15.57 -9.00 -0.35
CA LYS A 52 15.57 -7.60 -0.76
C LYS A 52 15.76 -6.71 0.47
N TYR A 53 16.69 -5.77 0.37
CA TYR A 53 16.99 -4.83 1.45
C TYR A 53 15.76 -3.96 1.73
N HIS A 54 15.25 -4.03 2.96
CA HIS A 54 14.21 -3.13 3.45
C HIS A 54 14.86 -2.21 4.48
N PRO A 55 15.28 -0.98 4.09
CA PRO A 55 15.74 -0.03 5.08
C PRO A 55 14.59 0.21 6.05
N GLU A 56 14.89 0.21 7.35
CA GLU A 56 13.96 0.69 8.35
C GLU A 56 13.66 2.14 8.00
N LYS A 57 12.51 2.35 7.34
CA LYS A 57 12.06 3.67 6.97
C LYS A 57 12.04 4.48 8.25
N LYS A 58 12.92 5.47 8.36
CA LYS A 58 12.74 6.64 9.24
C LYS A 58 11.24 6.89 9.28
N LYS A 59 10.63 6.75 10.48
CA LYS A 59 9.20 6.98 10.75
C LYS A 59 8.71 7.98 9.73
N ALA A 60 8.09 7.47 8.66
CA ALA A 60 7.79 8.32 7.53
C ALA A 60 6.92 9.42 8.11
N ALA A 61 7.38 10.68 8.00
CA ALA A 61 6.52 11.82 8.21
C ALA A 61 5.22 11.46 7.50
N LYS A 62 4.17 11.31 8.30
CA LYS A 62 2.93 10.61 7.98
C LYS A 62 2.62 10.87 6.50
N LYS A 63 2.84 9.86 5.63
CA LYS A 63 2.32 9.94 4.27
C LYS A 63 0.85 10.33 4.45
N PRO A 64 0.33 11.38 3.80
CA PRO A 64 -1.07 11.74 3.98
C PRO A 64 -1.84 10.47 3.73
N VAL A 65 -2.57 10.04 4.78
CA VAL A 65 -3.41 8.86 4.78
C VAL A 65 -4.10 8.87 3.43
N LYS A 66 -3.83 7.85 2.60
CA LYS A 66 -4.53 7.70 1.33
C LYS A 66 -6.00 7.89 1.67
N LYS A 67 -6.59 8.98 1.15
CA LYS A 67 -8.01 9.31 1.41
C LYS A 67 -8.77 7.99 1.28
N PRO A 68 -9.58 7.59 2.27
CA PRO A 68 -10.36 6.38 2.13
C PRO A 68 -11.06 6.49 0.78
N ARG A 69 -10.84 5.50 -0.10
CA ARG A 69 -11.54 5.42 -1.38
C ARG A 69 -12.99 5.70 -1.06
N ALA A 70 -13.53 6.81 -1.61
CA ALA A 70 -14.92 7.16 -1.40
C ALA A 70 -15.72 5.89 -1.63
N LYS A 71 -16.43 5.44 -0.60
CA LYS A 71 -17.31 4.28 -0.70
C LYS A 71 -18.20 4.59 -1.88
N LYS A 72 -18.04 3.83 -2.99
CA LYS A 72 -18.96 3.96 -4.13
C LYS A 72 -20.35 3.88 -3.53
N ALA A 73 -21.15 4.93 -3.73
CA ALA A 73 -22.50 4.98 -3.24
C ALA A 73 -23.16 3.66 -3.65
N LYS A 74 -23.73 2.94 -2.66
CA LYS A 74 -24.46 1.71 -2.93
C LYS A 74 -25.49 2.07 -4.00
N LYS A 75 -25.57 1.26 -5.06
CA LYS A 75 -26.64 1.42 -6.05
C LYS A 75 -27.96 1.44 -5.27
N PRO A 76 -28.89 2.35 -5.59
CA PRO A 76 -30.16 2.43 -4.88
C PRO A 76 -30.84 1.05 -4.95
N THR A 77 -31.37 0.61 -3.83
CA THR A 77 -32.09 -0.66 -3.77
C THR A 77 -33.40 -0.53 -4.54
N ALA A 78 -34.02 -1.64 -4.93
CA ALA A 78 -35.29 -1.62 -5.64
C ALA A 78 -36.38 -0.85 -4.88
N ALA A 79 -36.34 -0.87 -3.53
CA ALA A 79 -37.23 -0.09 -2.68
C ALA A 79 -37.00 1.42 -2.81
N ASP A 80 -35.74 1.88 -2.79
CA ASP A 80 -35.41 3.30 -2.97
C ASP A 80 -35.83 3.80 -4.36
N ILE A 81 -35.65 2.96 -5.39
CA ILE A 81 -36.07 3.26 -6.76
C ILE A 81 -37.59 3.37 -6.83
N PHE A 82 -38.31 2.46 -6.17
CA PHE A 82 -39.77 2.48 -6.12
C PHE A 82 -40.31 3.74 -5.43
N GLU A 83 -39.76 4.12 -4.28
CA GLU A 83 -40.18 5.33 -3.56
C GLU A 83 -39.94 6.61 -4.38
N GLN A 84 -38.79 6.70 -5.06
CA GLN A 84 -38.50 7.83 -5.94
C GLN A 84 -39.45 7.91 -7.14
N LEU A 85 -39.82 6.76 -7.71
CA LEU A 85 -40.78 6.74 -8.81
C LEU A 85 -42.17 7.08 -8.29
N ALA A 86 -42.61 6.50 -7.17
CA ALA A 86 -43.91 6.78 -6.57
C ALA A 86 -44.12 8.28 -6.31
N GLN A 87 -43.13 8.98 -5.75
CA GLN A 87 -43.17 10.44 -5.55
C GLN A 87 -43.32 11.21 -6.87
N LYS A 88 -42.60 10.79 -7.92
CA LYS A 88 -42.68 11.43 -9.26
C LYS A 88 -44.02 11.21 -9.96
N PHE A 89 -44.76 10.16 -9.61
CA PHE A 89 -46.03 9.81 -10.23
C PHE A 89 -47.25 10.16 -9.36
N GLN A 90 -47.07 10.67 -8.13
CA GLN A 90 -48.16 11.10 -7.25
C GLN A 90 -49.05 12.19 -7.88
N GLU A 91 -48.47 13.09 -8.65
CA GLU A 91 -49.20 14.21 -9.26
C GLU A 91 -49.85 13.85 -10.61
N LYS A 92 -49.50 12.69 -11.18
CA LYS A 92 -50.03 12.25 -12.48
C LYS A 92 -51.32 11.47 -12.25
N LYS A 93 -52.45 12.05 -12.65
CA LYS A 93 -53.73 11.34 -12.65
C LYS A 93 -53.63 10.14 -13.60
N PRO A 94 -53.96 8.92 -13.15
CA PRO A 94 -53.95 7.75 -14.03
C PRO A 94 -55.04 7.92 -15.08
N VAL A 95 -54.64 7.87 -16.35
CA VAL A 95 -55.59 7.83 -17.48
C VAL A 95 -56.06 6.38 -17.60
N PRO A 96 -57.38 6.12 -17.67
CA PRO A 96 -57.89 4.77 -17.87
C PRO A 96 -57.36 4.21 -19.18
N TYR A 97 -56.89 2.96 -19.14
CA TYR A 97 -56.48 2.26 -20.35
C TYR A 97 -57.74 1.89 -21.14
N THR A 98 -58.02 2.66 -22.18
CA THR A 98 -59.02 2.34 -23.19
C THR A 98 -58.35 1.45 -24.24
N MET A 99 -58.76 0.18 -24.31
CA MET A 99 -58.44 -0.70 -25.45
C MET A 99 -59.11 -0.19 -26.72
#